data_AF-A0A937WD75-F1
#
_entry.id   AF-A0A937WD75-F1
#
_cell.length_a   1.000
_cell.length_b   1.000
_cell.length_c   1.000
_cell.angle_alpha   90.00
_cell.angle_beta   90.00
_cell.angle_gamma   90.00
#
_symmetry.space_group_name_H-M   'P 1'
#
loop_
_entity.id
_entity.type
_entity.pdbx_description
1 polymer ?
#
loop_
_entity_poly.entity_id
_entity_poly.type
_entity_poly.pdbx_seq_one_letter_code
_entity_poly.pdbx_strand_id
1 'polypeptide(L)'
;MKKVGIIRCDAHSENCAAFGCFRAMRENTGKFENYGEIQIIGLDTCGGCARGKADKILARAKRMVDRGAEVIHLGNCLTGACPSADVYIQAIRNDSGAEVVLGTH
;
A
#
# COMPACT_ATOMS: atom_id res chain seq x y z
N MET A 1 14.05 3.23 -12.21
CA MET A 1 13.01 2.23 -11.90
C MET A 1 12.76 2.17 -10.41
N LYS A 2 11.57 2.56 -9.93
CA LYS A 2 11.14 2.51 -8.52
C LYS A 2 10.34 1.22 -8.27
N LYS A 3 10.69 0.46 -7.23
CA LYS A 3 10.02 -0.82 -6.92
C LYS A 3 8.91 -0.64 -5.89
N VAL A 4 7.67 -0.86 -6.30
CA VAL A 4 6.47 -0.48 -5.54
C VAL A 4 5.66 -1.69 -5.11
N GLY A 5 5.32 -1.74 -3.82
CA GLY A 5 4.23 -2.55 -3.29
C GLY A 5 2.99 -1.69 -3.02
N ILE A 6 1.79 -2.24 -3.24
CA ILE A 6 0.53 -1.57 -2.93
C ILE A 6 -0.27 -2.43 -1.95
N ILE A 7 -0.72 -1.83 -0.85
CA ILE A 7 -1.65 -2.46 0.08
C ILE A 7 -2.99 -1.72 0.02
N ARG A 8 -4.08 -2.44 -0.23
CA ARG A 8 -5.45 -1.89 -0.31
C ARG A 8 -6.35 -2.42 0.82
N CYS A 9 -7.54 -1.84 0.98
CA CYS A 9 -8.52 -2.35 1.95
C CYS A 9 -9.03 -3.74 1.54
N ASP A 10 -9.10 -4.65 2.51
CA ASP A 10 -9.57 -6.03 2.32
C ASP A 10 -11.06 -6.09 1.96
N ALA A 11 -11.92 -5.38 2.70
CA ALA A 11 -13.35 -5.32 2.39
C ALA A 11 -13.62 -4.67 1.02
N HIS A 12 -12.86 -3.63 0.65
CA HIS A 12 -13.02 -2.98 -0.65
C HIS A 12 -12.48 -3.86 -1.80
N SER A 13 -11.67 -4.87 -1.49
CA SER A 13 -11.05 -5.74 -2.48
C SER A 13 -12.06 -6.60 -3.23
N GLU A 14 -13.23 -6.85 -2.64
CA GLU A 14 -14.33 -7.63 -3.24
C GLU A 14 -14.90 -6.96 -4.49
N ASN A 15 -14.92 -5.63 -4.52
CA ASN A 15 -15.53 -4.84 -5.61
C ASN A 15 -14.55 -3.91 -6.33
N CYS A 16 -13.29 -3.87 -5.91
CA CYS A 16 -12.27 -3.02 -6.51
C CYS A 16 -10.97 -3.80 -6.69
N ALA A 17 -10.64 -4.13 -7.94
CA ALA A 17 -9.39 -4.80 -8.31
C ALA A 17 -8.18 -3.85 -8.40
N ALA A 18 -8.22 -2.69 -7.73
CA ALA A 18 -7.22 -1.62 -7.78
C ALA A 18 -7.09 -0.90 -9.13
N PHE A 19 -8.18 -0.81 -9.92
CA PHE A 19 -8.20 -0.16 -11.24
C PHE A 19 -7.63 1.27 -11.23
N GLY A 20 -8.07 2.11 -10.28
CA GLY A 20 -7.58 3.48 -10.14
C GLY A 20 -6.12 3.56 -9.71
N CYS A 21 -5.67 2.66 -8.83
CA CYS A 21 -4.28 2.60 -8.38
C CYS A 21 -3.35 2.24 -9.54
N PHE A 22 -3.70 1.24 -10.35
CA PHE A 22 -2.92 0.85 -11.53
C PHE A 22 -2.97 1.88 -12.64
N ARG A 23 -4.10 2.58 -12.82
CA ARG A 23 -4.18 3.71 -13.75
C ARG A 23 -3.18 4.80 -13.37
N ALA A 24 -3.19 5.24 -12.11
CA ALA A 24 -2.28 6.28 -11.64
C ALA A 24 -0.82 5.86 -11.69
N MET A 25 -0.51 4.60 -11.37
CA MET A 25 0.84 4.04 -11.52
C MET A 25 1.30 4.06 -12.98
N ARG A 26 0.47 3.61 -13.92
CA ARG A 26 0.80 3.57 -15.35
C ARG A 26 0.99 4.98 -15.93
N GLU A 27 0.15 5.91 -15.50
CA GLU A 27 0.14 7.29 -16.01
C GLU A 27 1.09 8.22 -15.25
N ASN A 28 1.79 7.72 -14.22
CA ASN A 28 2.61 8.54 -13.30
C ASN A 28 1.85 9.76 -12.78
N THR A 29 0.63 9.56 -12.28
CA THR A 29 -0.21 10.62 -11.70
C THR A 29 -0.47 10.40 -10.22
N GLY A 30 -0.98 11.42 -9.53
CA GLY A 30 -1.34 11.32 -8.12
C GLY A 30 -0.10 11.13 -7.24
N LYS A 31 -0.03 10.02 -6.50
CA LYS A 31 1.12 9.74 -5.63
C LYS A 31 2.34 9.15 -6.37
N PHE A 32 2.28 9.03 -7.69
CA PHE A 32 3.35 8.48 -8.53
C PHE A 32 4.08 9.52 -9.39
N GLU A 33 3.73 10.81 -9.31
CA GLU A 33 4.17 11.89 -10.23
C GLU A 33 5.70 12.04 -10.41
N ASN A 34 6.51 11.51 -9.48
CA ASN A 34 7.97 11.65 -9.49
C ASN A 34 8.72 10.31 -9.60
N TYR A 35 8.04 9.21 -9.92
CA TYR A 35 8.67 7.88 -9.88
C TYR A 35 9.35 7.51 -11.21
N GLY A 36 8.89 8.07 -12.32
CA GLY A 36 9.38 7.73 -13.66
C GLY A 36 8.99 6.30 -14.04
N GLU A 37 9.97 5.42 -14.22
CA GLU A 37 9.72 4.00 -14.48
C GLU A 37 9.37 3.26 -13.18
N ILE A 38 8.24 2.54 -13.16
CA ILE A 38 7.75 1.81 -11.97
C ILE A 38 7.72 0.31 -12.25
N GLN A 39 8.24 -0.47 -11.31
CA GLN A 39 8.06 -1.92 -11.25
C GLN A 39 7.15 -2.26 -10.08
N ILE A 40 6.04 -2.97 -10.35
CA ILE A 40 5.20 -3.51 -9.29
C ILE A 40 5.81 -4.79 -8.71
N ILE A 41 6.02 -4.80 -7.40
CA ILE A 41 6.49 -5.97 -6.64
C ILE A 41 5.32 -6.79 -6.11
N GLY A 42 4.21 -6.12 -5.76
CA GLY A 42 3.01 -6.82 -5.31
C GLY A 42 1.83 -5.90 -5.05
N LEU A 43 0.65 -6.49 -5.09
CA LEU A 43 -0.61 -5.91 -4.63
C LEU A 43 -1.22 -6.87 -3.61
N ASP A 44 -1.56 -6.39 -2.43
CA ASP A 44 -2.18 -7.18 -1.37
C ASP A 44 -3.26 -6.35 -0.66
N THR A 45 -4.06 -6.99 0.19
CA THR A 45 -5.03 -6.32 1.06
C THR A 45 -4.41 -6.01 2.43
N CYS A 46 -5.06 -5.23 3.29
CA CYS A 46 -4.60 -5.04 4.66
C CYS A 46 -4.75 -6.31 5.54
N GLY A 47 -5.47 -7.32 5.06
CA GLY A 47 -5.81 -8.53 5.82
C GLY A 47 -6.99 -8.41 6.77
N GLY A 48 -7.80 -7.36 6.61
CA GLY A 48 -9.00 -7.08 7.38
C GLY A 48 -8.75 -6.26 8.64
N CYS A 49 -9.82 -5.73 9.24
CA CYS A 49 -9.75 -4.73 10.31
C CYS A 49 -9.13 -5.21 11.63
N ALA A 50 -8.92 -6.52 11.83
CA ALA A 50 -8.18 -7.15 12.95
C ALA A 50 -8.36 -6.52 14.36
N ARG A 51 -9.52 -5.89 14.63
CA ARG A 51 -9.77 -5.05 15.81
C ARG A 51 -8.68 -3.99 16.06
N GLY A 52 -8.17 -3.36 15.00
CA GLY A 52 -7.15 -2.32 15.05
C GLY A 52 -5.71 -2.81 15.21
N LYS A 53 -5.47 -4.13 15.19
CA LYS A 53 -4.10 -4.68 15.23
C LYS A 53 -3.44 -4.59 13.86
N ALA A 54 -2.17 -4.20 13.84
CA ALA A 54 -1.39 -3.99 12.62
C ALA A 54 -0.51 -5.19 12.20
N ASP A 55 -0.53 -6.29 12.96
CA ASP A 55 0.28 -7.49 12.72
C ASP A 55 0.14 -8.01 11.28
N LYS A 56 -1.11 -8.08 10.81
CA LYS A 56 -1.44 -8.55 9.46
C LYS A 56 -0.90 -7.66 8.35
N ILE A 57 -1.10 -6.34 8.46
CA ILE A 57 -0.67 -5.42 7.41
C ILE A 57 0.86 -5.25 7.42
N LEU A 58 1.46 -5.25 8.60
CA LEU A 58 2.91 -5.20 8.77
C LEU A 58 3.58 -6.43 8.16
N ALA A 59 3.05 -7.63 8.39
CA ALA A 59 3.58 -8.87 7.79
C ALA A 59 3.53 -8.83 6.25
N ARG A 60 2.52 -8.21 5.66
CA ARG A 60 2.40 -8.03 4.20
C ARG A 60 3.39 -7.02 3.66
N ALA A 61 3.55 -5.89 4.34
CA ALA A 61 4.57 -4.90 3.98
C ALA A 61 5.97 -5.53 4.03
N LYS A 62 6.34 -6.20 5.13
CA LYS A 62 7.61 -6.93 5.27
C LYS A 62 7.81 -7.94 4.15
N ARG A 63 6.77 -8.74 3.83
CA ARG A 63 6.81 -9.71 2.73
C ARG A 63 7.11 -9.08 1.36
N MET A 64 6.60 -7.87 1.10
CA MET A 64 6.88 -7.11 -0.12
C MET A 64 8.31 -6.56 -0.11
N VAL A 65 8.78 -6.04 1.02
CA VAL A 65 10.16 -5.57 1.21
C VAL A 65 11.17 -6.71 1.00
N ASP A 66 10.91 -7.88 1.57
CA ASP A 66 11.72 -9.10 1.37
C ASP A 66 11.79 -9.53 -0.11
N ARG A 67 10.81 -9.12 -0.92
CA ARG A 67 10.75 -9.35 -2.38
C ARG A 67 11.31 -8.18 -3.21
N GLY A 68 11.84 -7.16 -2.54
CA GLY A 68 12.51 -6.03 -3.17
C GLY A 68 11.64 -4.78 -3.35
N ALA A 69 10.50 -4.65 -2.65
CA ALA A 69 9.76 -3.39 -2.63
C ALA A 69 10.56 -2.33 -1.86
N GLU A 70 10.77 -1.17 -2.48
CA GLU A 70 11.43 0.00 -1.89
C GLU A 70 10.39 0.95 -1.27
N VAL A 71 9.20 0.99 -1.85
CA VAL A 71 8.07 1.79 -1.39
C VAL A 71 6.83 0.94 -1.20
N ILE A 72 6.10 1.20 -0.12
CA ILE A 72 4.76 0.70 0.11
C ILE A 72 3.77 1.85 0.02
N HIS A 73 2.88 1.79 -0.99
CA HIS A 73 1.71 2.65 -1.06
C HIS A 73 0.55 2.03 -0.29
N LEU A 74 -0.06 2.82 0.59
CA LEU A 74 -1.36 2.50 1.17
C LEU A 74 -2.46 3.10 0.29
N GLY A 75 -3.30 2.26 -0.30
CA GLY A 75 -4.37 2.70 -1.20
C GLY A 75 -5.32 3.72 -0.55
N ASN A 76 -5.94 4.57 -1.38
CA ASN A 76 -6.86 5.62 -0.93
C ASN A 76 -7.99 5.09 -0.02
N CYS A 77 -8.47 3.88 -0.28
CA CYS A 77 -9.48 3.22 0.55
C CYS A 77 -9.01 2.93 1.98
N LEU A 78 -7.70 2.79 2.24
CA LEU A 78 -7.15 2.71 3.59
C LEU A 78 -6.98 4.10 4.19
N THR A 79 -6.35 5.01 3.45
CA THR A 79 -5.95 6.31 4.00
C THR A 79 -7.11 7.30 4.18
N GLY A 80 -8.22 7.13 3.46
CA GLY A 80 -9.38 8.03 3.52
C GLY A 80 -10.50 7.58 4.46
N ALA A 81 -10.60 6.29 4.78
CA ALA A 81 -11.79 5.75 5.46
C ALA A 81 -11.51 4.64 6.50
N CYS A 82 -10.27 4.16 6.63
CA CYS A 82 -9.99 3.09 7.60
C CYS A 82 -9.85 3.68 9.02
N PRO A 83 -10.64 3.21 10.01
CA PRO A 83 -10.52 3.68 11.39
C PRO A 83 -9.17 3.36 12.05
N SER A 84 -8.43 2.42 11.47
CA SER A 84 -7.13 1.96 11.97
C SER A 84 -5.96 2.43 11.09
N ALA A 85 -6.19 3.39 10.19
CA ALA A 85 -5.17 3.89 9.26
C ALA A 85 -3.90 4.33 10.00
N ASP A 86 -4.02 5.12 11.07
CA ASP A 86 -2.85 5.61 11.81
C ASP A 86 -2.03 4.47 12.43
N VAL A 87 -2.69 3.49 13.03
CA VAL A 87 -2.01 2.32 13.62
C VAL A 87 -1.24 1.56 12.54
N TYR A 88 -1.83 1.40 11.35
CA TYR A 88 -1.20 0.73 10.23
C TYR A 88 0.00 1.51 9.69
N ILE A 89 -0.16 2.82 9.50
CA ILE A 89 0.89 3.71 9.00
C ILE A 89 2.10 3.68 9.94
N GLN A 90 1.86 3.82 11.25
CA GLN A 90 2.93 3.82 12.25
C GLN A 90 3.65 2.46 12.29
N ALA A 91 2.91 1.36 12.33
CA ALA A 91 3.50 0.03 12.35
C ALA A 91 4.40 -0.23 11.13
N ILE A 92 3.95 0.13 9.93
CA ILE A 92 4.73 -0.10 8.71
C ILE A 92 5.95 0.82 8.66
N ARG A 93 5.81 2.10 9.02
CA ARG A 93 6.94 3.05 9.03
C ARG A 93 8.05 2.62 9.99
N ASN A 94 7.68 2.12 11.17
CA ASN A 94 8.64 1.76 12.19
C ASN A 94 9.36 0.45 11.86
N ASP A 95 8.65 -0.53 11.30
CA ASP A 95 9.13 -1.91 11.32
C ASP A 95 9.30 -2.55 9.94
N SER A 96 8.85 -1.93 8.84
CA SER A 96 8.96 -2.56 7.51
C SER A 96 10.27 -2.31 6.78
N GLY A 97 10.95 -1.19 7.07
CA GLY A 97 12.15 -0.76 6.34
C GLY A 97 11.89 -0.11 4.97
N ALA A 98 10.63 0.03 4.55
CA ALA A 98 10.27 0.70 3.30
C ALA A 98 9.83 2.16 3.50
N GLU A 99 9.96 2.95 2.43
CA GLU A 99 9.28 4.23 2.31
C GLU A 99 7.76 4.01 2.29
N VAL A 100 7.00 4.74 3.12
CA VAL A 100 5.54 4.60 3.20
C VAL A 100 4.86 5.83 2.61
N VAL A 101 4.12 5.63 1.53
CA VAL A 101 3.35 6.69 0.85
C VAL A 101 1.86 6.48 1.07
N LEU A 102 1.18 7.57 1.44
CA LEU A 102 -0.25 7.57 1.73
C LEU A 102 -1.04 7.94 0.48
N GLY A 103 -1.87 7.02 0.01
CA GLY A 103 -2.68 7.15 -1.20
C GLY A 103 -1.99 6.59 -2.44
N THR A 104 -2.75 6.57 -3.53
CA THR A 104 -2.28 6.17 -4.87
C THR A 104 -2.66 7.20 -5.92
N HIS A 105 -3.94 7.55 -6.02
CA HIS A 105 -4.50 8.47 -7.03
C HIS A 105 -5.23 9.65 -6.38
#